data_AF-K2CWC2-F1
#
_entry.id   AF-K2CWC2-F1
#
_cell.length_a   1.000
_cell.length_b   1.000
_cell.length_c   1.000
_cell.angle_alpha   90.00
_cell.angle_beta   90.00
_cell.angle_gamma   90.00
#
_symmetry.space_group_name_H-M   'P 1'
#
loop_
_entity.id
_entity.type
_entity.pdbx_description
1 polymer ?
#
loop_
_entity_poly.entity_id
_entity_poly.type
_entity_poly.pdbx_seq_one_letter_code
_entity_poly.pdbx_strand_id
1 'polypeptide(L)'
;MASRSSAFHQSLQRSRLIMGIEKASFGGLVFASSFCLVARSYWGVPIIIILYSLAKWLTKRDAQFIEVFFKYLNEEHVYDATPRMSDYKSRPKGWGKNLPL
;
A
#
# COMPACT_ATOMS: atom_id res chain seq x y z
N MET A 1 9.06 2.45 -37.58
CA MET A 1 8.84 2.56 -36.12
C MET A 1 7.33 2.49 -35.88
N ALA A 2 6.82 1.32 -35.51
CA ALA A 2 5.40 1.16 -35.25
C ALA A 2 5.07 1.80 -33.89
N SER A 3 4.25 2.85 -33.92
CA SER A 3 3.51 3.32 -32.75
C SER A 3 2.68 2.15 -32.19
N ARG A 4 3.14 1.55 -31.09
CA ARG A 4 2.34 0.59 -30.32
C ARG A 4 1.55 1.36 -29.26
N SER A 5 0.58 2.17 -29.69
CA SER A 5 -0.47 2.63 -28.77
C SER A 5 -1.57 1.56 -28.75
N SER A 6 -1.44 0.57 -27.86
CA SER A 6 -2.59 -0.27 -27.55
C SER A 6 -3.62 0.57 -26.82
N ALA A 7 -4.84 0.67 -27.34
CA ALA A 7 -5.99 1.25 -26.67
C ALA A 7 -6.47 0.31 -25.53
N PHE A 8 -5.62 0.05 -24.55
CA PHE A 8 -6.08 -0.52 -23.29
C PHE A 8 -6.83 0.60 -22.56
N HIS A 9 -8.15 0.54 -22.61
CA HIS A 9 -8.96 1.43 -21.79
C HIS A 9 -8.60 1.21 -20.32
N GLN A 10 -8.18 2.26 -19.62
CA GLN A 10 -7.90 2.25 -18.17
C GLN A 10 -9.06 1.66 -17.34
N SER A 11 -10.29 1.67 -17.87
CA SER A 11 -11.45 1.02 -17.25
C SER A 11 -11.29 -0.50 -17.08
N LEU A 12 -10.50 -1.18 -17.94
CA LEU A 12 -10.21 -2.62 -17.84
C LEU A 12 -9.14 -2.96 -16.79
N GLN A 13 -8.28 -2.00 -16.42
CA GLN A 13 -7.24 -2.19 -15.40
C GLN A 13 -7.67 -1.81 -13.98
N ARG A 14 -8.94 -1.40 -13.78
CA ARG A 14 -9.42 -1.05 -12.43
C ARG A 14 -9.30 -2.24 -11.48
N SER A 15 -8.63 -2.00 -10.36
CA SER A 15 -8.57 -2.95 -9.24
C SER A 15 -9.97 -3.37 -8.82
N ARG A 16 -10.18 -4.67 -8.62
CA ARG A 16 -11.45 -5.21 -8.11
C ARG A 16 -11.54 -4.92 -6.61
N LEU A 17 -12.37 -3.95 -6.26
CA LEU A 17 -12.66 -3.57 -4.88
C LEU A 17 -13.72 -4.49 -4.26
N ILE A 18 -13.61 -4.74 -2.95
CA ILE A 18 -14.61 -5.46 -2.16
C ILE A 18 -15.34 -4.44 -1.29
N MET A 19 -16.66 -4.33 -1.44
CA MET A 19 -17.50 -3.35 -0.72
C MET A 19 -16.99 -1.90 -0.81
N GLY A 20 -16.30 -1.55 -1.90
CA GLY A 20 -15.73 -0.22 -2.15
C GLY A 20 -14.35 0.02 -1.53
N ILE A 21 -13.66 -1.03 -1.06
CA ILE A 21 -12.33 -0.96 -0.44
C ILE A 21 -11.39 -1.97 -1.13
N GLU A 22 -10.08 -1.72 -1.08
CA GLU A 22 -9.05 -2.67 -1.53
C GLU A 22 -9.10 -4.01 -0.77
N LYS A 23 -8.76 -5.11 -1.44
CA LYS A 23 -8.81 -6.47 -0.86
C LYS A 23 -7.96 -6.63 0.39
N ALA A 24 -6.74 -6.07 0.41
CA ALA A 24 -5.83 -6.17 1.54
C ALA A 24 -6.39 -5.44 2.77
N SER A 25 -6.86 -4.20 2.59
CA SER A 25 -7.49 -3.42 3.67
C SER A 25 -8.78 -4.06 4.19
N PHE A 26 -9.60 -4.63 3.30
CA PHE A 26 -10.80 -5.38 3.71
C PHE A 26 -10.44 -6.59 4.56
N GLY A 27 -9.43 -7.38 4.16
CA GLY A 27 -8.93 -8.50 4.96
C GLY A 27 -8.45 -8.09 6.34
N GLY A 28 -7.70 -6.98 6.42
CA GLY A 28 -7.24 -6.40 7.70
C GLY A 28 -8.39 -5.96 8.60
N LEU A 29 -9.41 -5.31 8.06
CA LEU A 29 -10.61 -4.90 8.82
C LEU A 29 -11.40 -6.09 9.35
N VAL A 30 -11.61 -7.12 8.53
CA VAL A 30 -12.30 -8.35 8.97
C VAL A 30 -11.52 -9.03 10.08
N PHE A 31 -10.19 -9.17 9.93
CA PHE A 31 -9.34 -9.73 10.96
C PHE A 31 -9.41 -8.92 12.27
N ALA A 32 -9.27 -7.60 12.20
CA ALA A 32 -9.35 -6.71 13.36
C ALA A 32 -10.72 -6.79 14.05
N SER A 33 -11.80 -6.92 13.27
CA SER A 33 -13.16 -7.07 13.81
C SER A 33 -13.37 -8.39 14.55
N SER A 34 -12.96 -9.51 13.94
CA SER A 34 -12.97 -10.82 14.59
C SER A 34 -12.14 -10.82 15.86
N PHE A 35 -10.95 -10.22 15.83
CA PHE A 35 -10.08 -10.11 17.00
C PHE A 35 -10.70 -9.27 18.13
N CYS A 36 -11.30 -8.12 17.82
CA CYS A 36 -11.97 -7.28 18.82
C CYS A 36 -13.13 -8.02 19.51
N LEU A 37 -13.90 -8.80 18.76
CA LEU A 37 -14.98 -9.61 19.31
C LEU A 37 -14.45 -10.71 20.25
N VAL A 38 -13.39 -11.42 19.85
CA VAL A 38 -12.74 -12.45 20.68
C VAL A 38 -12.15 -11.84 21.96
N ALA A 39 -11.51 -10.68 21.84
CA ALA A 39 -10.94 -9.94 22.97
C ALA A 39 -11.99 -9.27 23.87
N ARG A 40 -13.30 -9.39 23.55
CA ARG A 40 -14.41 -8.72 24.23
C ARG A 40 -14.24 -7.20 24.32
N SER A 41 -13.50 -6.62 23.38
CA SER A 41 -13.29 -5.18 23.31
C SER A 41 -14.39 -4.56 22.44
N TYR A 42 -15.54 -4.30 23.07
CA TYR A 42 -16.68 -3.67 22.38
C TYR A 42 -16.37 -2.22 21.95
N TRP A 43 -15.42 -1.57 22.62
CA TRP A 43 -14.89 -0.26 22.22
C TRP A 43 -14.08 -0.32 20.91
N GLY A 44 -13.61 -1.50 20.48
CA GLY A 44 -12.98 -1.68 19.18
C GLY A 44 -13.96 -1.54 18.01
N VAL A 45 -15.24 -1.82 18.22
CA VAL A 45 -16.29 -1.76 17.17
C VAL A 45 -16.43 -0.37 16.55
N PRO A 46 -16.61 0.74 17.31
CA PRO A 46 -16.69 2.07 16.71
C PRO A 46 -15.40 2.47 15.98
N ILE A 47 -14.23 2.05 16.48
CA ILE A 47 -12.94 2.32 15.82
C ILE A 47 -12.90 1.66 14.44
N ILE A 48 -13.35 0.41 14.34
CA ILE A 48 -13.39 -0.33 13.07
C ILE A 48 -14.32 0.35 12.06
N ILE A 49 -15.48 0.87 12.51
CA ILE A 49 -16.41 1.60 11.64
C ILE A 49 -15.76 2.87 11.08
N ILE A 50 -14.99 3.59 11.91
CA ILE A 50 -14.24 4.77 11.49
C ILE A 50 -13.16 4.38 10.47
N LEU A 51 -12.39 3.33 10.74
CA LEU A 51 -11.35 2.83 9.83
C LEU A 51 -11.94 2.36 8.49
N TYR A 52 -13.08 1.68 8.49
CA TYR A 52 -13.81 1.30 7.27
C TYR A 52 -14.21 2.54 6.46
N SER A 53 -14.74 3.56 7.13
CA SER A 53 -15.18 4.80 6.47
C SER A 53 -14.00 5.55 5.85
N LEU A 54 -12.87 5.62 6.56
CA LEU A 54 -11.62 6.20 6.05
C LEU A 54 -11.09 5.42 4.84
N ALA A 55 -11.01 4.09 4.94
CA ALA A 55 -10.56 3.24 3.84
C ALA A 55 -11.44 3.43 2.59
N LYS A 56 -12.77 3.43 2.75
CA LYS A 56 -13.72 3.68 1.67
C LYS A 56 -13.54 5.07 1.05
N TRP A 57 -13.29 6.08 1.87
CA TRP A 57 -13.05 7.45 1.38
C TRP A 57 -11.76 7.56 0.57
N LEU A 58 -10.68 6.93 1.02
CA LEU A 58 -9.40 6.87 0.31
C LEU A 58 -9.55 6.15 -1.04
N THR A 59 -10.18 4.97 -1.03
CA THR A 59 -10.37 4.16 -2.24
C THR A 59 -11.35 4.80 -3.24
N LYS A 60 -12.29 5.64 -2.78
CA LYS A 60 -13.20 6.39 -3.67
C LYS A 60 -12.47 7.39 -4.56
N ARG A 61 -11.36 7.97 -4.06
CA ARG A 61 -10.56 8.94 -4.81
C ARG A 61 -9.66 8.25 -5.84
N ASP A 62 -8.97 7.21 -5.41
CA ASP A 62 -8.12 6.38 -6.27
C ASP A 62 -8.09 4.94 -5.74
N ALA A 63 -8.46 4.00 -6.61
CA ALA A 63 -8.53 2.58 -6.31
C ALA A 63 -7.15 1.96 -6.04
N GLN A 64 -6.07 2.61 -6.46
CA GLN A 64 -4.68 2.15 -6.27
C GLN A 64 -3.94 2.94 -5.19
N PHE A 65 -4.55 3.95 -4.58
CA PHE A 65 -3.89 4.84 -3.61
C PHE A 65 -3.18 4.07 -2.50
N ILE A 66 -3.85 3.10 -1.90
CA ILE A 66 -3.33 2.34 -0.76
C ILE A 66 -2.13 1.49 -1.17
N GLU A 67 -2.23 0.78 -2.30
CA GLU A 67 -1.12 -0.03 -2.83
C GLU A 67 0.11 0.83 -3.14
N VAL A 68 -0.09 1.97 -3.80
CA VAL A 68 1.00 2.91 -4.13
C VAL A 68 1.57 3.54 -2.87
N PHE A 69 0.74 3.90 -1.90
CA PHE A 69 1.18 4.47 -0.63
C PHE A 69 2.05 3.47 0.17
N PHE A 70 1.64 2.20 0.25
CA PHE A 70 2.47 1.18 0.90
C PHE A 70 3.77 0.91 0.16
N LYS A 71 3.75 0.90 -1.19
CA LYS A 71 4.99 0.82 -1.97
C LYS A 71 5.89 2.01 -1.70
N TYR A 72 5.34 3.23 -1.70
CA TYR A 72 6.09 4.44 -1.40
C TYR A 72 6.74 4.41 -0.02
N LEU A 73 5.99 4.00 1.02
CA LEU A 73 6.53 3.83 2.38
C LEU A 73 7.64 2.77 2.43
N ASN A 74 7.51 1.69 1.67
CA ASN A 74 8.53 0.64 1.59
C ASN A 74 9.75 1.08 0.74
N GLU A 75 9.52 1.94 -0.23
CA GLU A 75 10.51 2.44 -1.19
C GLU A 75 11.21 3.72 -0.74
N GLU A 76 10.91 4.24 0.47
CA GLU A 76 11.44 5.50 1.00
C GLU A 76 12.98 5.61 0.89
N HIS A 77 13.68 4.47 0.88
CA HIS A 77 15.15 4.41 0.80
C HIS A 77 15.68 3.77 -0.49
N VAL A 78 14.81 3.29 -1.39
CA VAL A 78 15.23 2.63 -2.63
C VAL A 78 15.87 3.62 -3.60
N TYR A 79 15.42 4.88 -3.56
CA TYR A 79 15.94 5.96 -4.42
C TYR A 79 16.92 6.91 -3.71
N ASP A 80 17.26 6.63 -2.44
CA ASP A 80 18.23 7.43 -1.70
C ASP A 80 19.66 6.93 -1.98
N ALA A 81 20.45 7.75 -2.67
CA ALA A 81 21.83 7.42 -3.01
C ALA A 81 22.78 7.43 -1.79
N THR A 82 22.37 7.98 -0.64
CA THR A 82 23.24 8.09 0.54
C THR A 82 23.35 6.75 1.29
N PRO A 83 24.55 6.17 1.44
CA PRO A 83 24.74 4.90 2.13
C PRO A 83 24.42 5.04 3.62
N ARG A 84 23.69 4.08 4.19
CA ARG A 84 23.45 4.00 5.64
C ARG A 84 24.08 2.72 6.19
N MET A 85 24.39 2.69 7.47
CA MET A 85 25.00 1.51 8.09
C MET A 85 24.15 0.24 7.96
N SER A 86 22.82 0.37 7.90
CA SER A 86 21.88 -0.74 7.84
C SER A 86 21.84 -1.46 6.49
N ASP A 87 22.12 -0.76 5.39
CA ASP A 87 21.90 -1.25 4.02
C ASP A 87 23.15 -1.21 3.13
N TYR A 88 24.29 -0.70 3.65
CA TYR A 88 25.55 -0.56 2.92
C TYR A 88 25.99 -1.80 2.12
N LYS A 89 25.83 -3.01 2.68
CA LYS A 89 26.28 -4.27 2.06
C LYS A 89 25.35 -4.81 0.98
N SER A 90 24.05 -4.51 1.05
CA SER A 90 23.03 -5.07 0.14
C SER A 90 22.74 -4.16 -1.07
N ARG A 91 23.37 -2.98 -1.16
CA ARG A 91 23.10 -2.04 -2.25
C ARG A 91 23.57 -2.53 -3.63
N PRO A 92 22.81 -2.23 -4.70
CA PRO A 92 23.19 -2.54 -6.08
C PRO A 92 24.34 -1.65 -6.55
N LYS A 93 25.11 -2.13 -7.54
CA LYS A 93 26.24 -1.40 -8.11
C LYS A 93 25.74 -0.10 -8.76
N GLY A 94 26.33 1.04 -8.39
CA GLY A 94 25.96 2.37 -8.91
C GLY A 94 24.98 3.19 -8.03
N TRP A 95 24.42 2.60 -6.97
CA TRP A 95 23.49 3.27 -6.05
C TRP A 95 24.07 3.32 -4.63
N GLY A 96 25.14 4.10 -4.43
CA GLY A 96 25.76 4.26 -3.10
C GLY A 96 26.60 3.08 -2.59
N LYS A 97 26.73 2.00 -3.38
CA LYS A 97 27.64 0.88 -3.08
C LYS A 97 29.10 1.32 -3.16
N ASN A 98 29.88 1.08 -2.10
CA ASN A 98 31.29 1.47 -1.96
C ASN A 98 31.56 2.98 -1.83
N LEU A 99 30.54 3.78 -1.52
CA LEU A 99 30.78 5.17 -1.10
C LEU A 99 31.27 5.18 0.37
N PRO A 100 32.19 6.09 0.75
CA PRO A 100 32.54 6.27 2.15
C PRO A 100 31.30 6.69 2.95
N LEU A 101 31.14 6.08 4.14
CA LEU A 101 30.15 6.48 5.13
C LEU A 101 30.52 7.85 5.74
#